data_AF-A0AAN6X071-F1
#
_entry.id   AF-A0AAN6X071-F1
#
_cell.length_a   1.000
_cell.length_b   1.000
_cell.length_c   1.000
_cell.angle_alpha   90.00
_cell.angle_beta   90.00
_cell.angle_gamma   90.00
#
_symmetry.space_group_name_H-M   'P 1'
#
loop_
_entity.id
_entity.type
_entity.pdbx_description
1 polymer ?
#
loop_
_entity_poly.entity_id
_entity_poly.type
_entity_poly.pdbx_seq_one_letter_code
_entity_poly.pdbx_strand_id
1 'polypeptide(L)'
;MSSMNGIGNANSNGTANGHHYANGSNKNLNGHTEWLSNGDGNEKSSDSQQVGITVFSGGTAANSLVDLFNKIVEPRKRHLSYVIPISDNGGSSSELIRFVGGPSVGDIRSRLVRLIPNNQSDEMTALRTLFEYRLPADKEEARTKWLEIIESDSDLWHFISSPKRELIRSVLNTLNLEIVKRTRPSGKYNFSEASIGNMFLTGARIFSGSLESAIYLLSMICSIPRWVDVLPAINSNHTHHISASLEDGTVLTGQMAISHPSAPTAPDLDKEDDASLPDALAELRRQNIEFSKDEEEDLSARIERLWYINLYGHEITANANPKVIDALEKSDTVIYSIGSLYTSLIPSLVLPKVGNALAEYRHIRNKILILNSTLDRETGPPSNPLTAVDFVKAIVRACEERRTPKAKDYGSKKEEYVFREETVKKYVTHLVYLGENEEMLSPKVNRRELERLGIKCVKAGTGKVVDGKLEAKYRYDEEELKVALEGIIDA
;
A
#
# COMPACT_ATOMS: atom_id res chain seq x y z
N MET A 1 -2.97 -52.08 -48.33
CA MET A 1 -3.82 -53.26 -48.64
C MET A 1 -3.54 -54.34 -47.60
N SER A 2 -4.61 -54.96 -47.08
CA SER A 2 -4.72 -56.17 -46.24
C SER A 2 -3.94 -56.19 -44.90
N SER A 3 -4.53 -56.05 -43.71
CA SER A 3 -5.64 -56.75 -43.03
C SER A 3 -5.27 -58.05 -42.31
N MET A 4 -5.47 -58.02 -40.99
CA MET A 4 -6.23 -58.99 -40.17
C MET A 4 -5.62 -60.30 -39.62
N ASN A 5 -5.84 -60.44 -38.30
CA ASN A 5 -6.22 -61.64 -37.50
C ASN A 5 -5.13 -62.70 -37.23
N GLY A 6 -5.03 -63.33 -36.05
CA GLY A 6 -5.84 -63.31 -34.83
C GLY A 6 -5.33 -64.36 -33.81
N ILE A 7 -5.71 -64.15 -32.55
CA ILE A 7 -6.07 -65.11 -31.48
C ILE A 7 -5.31 -66.45 -31.35
N GLY A 8 -4.72 -66.68 -30.18
CA GLY A 8 -4.33 -68.01 -29.68
C GLY A 8 -3.93 -67.99 -28.20
N ASN A 9 -4.76 -68.62 -27.37
CA ASN A 9 -4.80 -68.60 -25.91
C ASN A 9 -3.94 -69.73 -25.30
N ALA A 10 -3.22 -69.49 -24.19
CA ALA A 10 -2.73 -70.56 -23.31
C ALA A 10 -2.54 -70.05 -21.86
N ASN A 11 -3.38 -70.58 -20.98
CA ASN A 11 -3.43 -70.42 -19.53
C ASN A 11 -2.29 -71.17 -18.82
N SER A 12 -1.75 -70.60 -17.72
CA SER A 12 -1.54 -71.34 -16.46
C SER A 12 -1.22 -70.43 -15.26
N ASN A 13 -2.24 -70.25 -14.41
CA ASN A 13 -2.28 -70.22 -12.94
C ASN A 13 -1.16 -69.61 -12.07
N GLY A 14 -1.59 -68.75 -11.13
CA GLY A 14 -0.79 -68.35 -9.96
C GLY A 14 -1.46 -67.36 -8.98
N THR A 15 -2.55 -67.78 -8.34
CA THR A 15 -3.07 -67.39 -7.00
C THR A 15 -3.31 -65.93 -6.60
N ALA A 16 -4.59 -65.65 -6.28
CA ALA A 16 -5.11 -64.45 -5.66
C ALA A 16 -5.11 -64.54 -4.12
N ASN A 17 -5.03 -63.38 -3.45
CA ASN A 17 -5.60 -63.16 -2.12
C ASN A 17 -6.06 -61.70 -2.01
N GLY A 18 -7.38 -61.52 -1.94
CA GLY A 18 -8.03 -60.24 -1.67
C GLY A 18 -8.45 -60.15 -0.20
N HIS A 19 -8.32 -58.95 0.39
CA HIS A 19 -8.93 -58.65 1.67
C HIS A 19 -9.79 -57.39 1.61
N HIS A 20 -11.06 -57.62 1.93
CA HIS A 20 -12.11 -56.67 2.24
C HIS A 20 -11.71 -55.70 3.35
N TYR A 21 -12.13 -54.43 3.24
CA TYR A 21 -12.36 -53.59 4.41
C TYR A 21 -13.81 -53.11 4.42
N ALA A 22 -14.49 -53.50 5.49
CA ALA A 22 -15.86 -53.16 5.83
C ALA A 22 -15.89 -51.95 6.79
N ASN A 23 -17.02 -51.24 6.72
CA ASN A 23 -17.45 -50.14 7.59
C ASN A 23 -17.63 -50.58 9.05
N GLY A 24 -17.32 -49.69 10.01
CA GLY A 24 -17.84 -49.80 11.39
C GLY A 24 -17.03 -49.13 12.50
N SER A 25 -17.41 -47.89 12.83
CA SER A 25 -17.61 -47.35 14.20
C SER A 25 -16.54 -47.53 15.31
N ASN A 26 -16.17 -46.36 15.87
CA ASN A 26 -16.21 -45.98 17.30
C ASN A 26 -14.88 -45.79 18.08
N LYS A 27 -14.89 -44.72 18.89
CA LYS A 27 -14.17 -44.44 20.16
C LYS A 27 -12.80 -43.73 20.14
N ASN A 28 -12.86 -42.47 20.61
CA ASN A 28 -12.00 -41.81 21.60
C ASN A 28 -10.91 -42.68 22.23
N LEU A 29 -9.68 -42.15 22.26
CA LEU A 29 -8.70 -42.38 23.33
C LEU A 29 -7.73 -41.19 23.40
N ASN A 30 -7.87 -40.42 24.49
CA ASN A 30 -6.88 -39.46 24.98
C ASN A 30 -5.65 -40.22 25.51
N GLY A 31 -4.46 -39.73 25.19
CA GLY A 31 -3.19 -40.19 25.78
C GLY A 31 -2.38 -39.01 26.27
N HIS A 32 -2.23 -38.94 27.60
CA HIS A 32 -1.51 -37.95 28.40
C HIS A 32 -0.05 -37.73 27.98
N THR A 33 0.42 -36.49 28.12
CA THR A 33 1.81 -36.21 28.52
C THR A 33 1.82 -34.96 29.40
N GLU A 34 1.86 -35.17 30.72
CA GLU A 34 2.14 -34.15 31.74
C GLU A 34 3.65 -33.97 31.88
N TRP A 35 4.14 -32.73 31.83
CA TRP A 35 5.35 -32.30 32.53
C TRP A 35 5.19 -30.86 33.05
N LEU A 36 5.10 -30.77 34.38
CA LEU A 36 5.46 -29.68 35.30
C LEU A 36 4.77 -28.31 35.19
N SER A 37 3.64 -28.22 35.88
CA SER A 37 3.16 -27.01 36.55
C SER A 37 3.92 -26.77 37.86
N ASN A 38 4.60 -25.64 37.97
CA ASN A 38 4.78 -24.95 39.25
C ASN A 38 4.24 -23.54 39.05
N GLY A 39 3.24 -23.20 39.86
CA GLY A 39 2.52 -21.95 39.78
C GLY A 39 3.32 -20.78 40.31
N ASP A 40 2.96 -19.60 39.81
CA ASP A 40 2.81 -18.42 40.62
C ASP A 40 1.77 -17.50 39.98
N GLY A 41 0.92 -16.93 40.82
CA GLY A 41 0.32 -15.62 40.55
C GLY A 41 -0.80 -15.55 39.53
N ASN A 42 -2.03 -15.71 40.02
CA ASN A 42 -3.24 -15.17 39.43
C ASN A 42 -3.15 -13.63 39.32
N GLU A 43 -2.45 -13.11 38.30
CA GLU A 43 -2.66 -11.74 37.82
C GLU A 43 -3.66 -11.80 36.66
N LYS A 44 -4.93 -11.60 36.97
CA LYS A 44 -5.84 -10.97 36.01
C LYS A 44 -5.29 -9.55 35.78
N SER A 45 -4.31 -9.40 34.90
CA SER A 45 -4.03 -8.11 34.32
C SER A 45 -5.33 -7.69 33.63
N SER A 46 -5.93 -6.61 34.12
CA SER A 46 -6.81 -5.82 33.28
C SER A 46 -5.94 -5.33 32.13
N ASP A 47 -5.88 -6.10 31.05
CA ASP A 47 -5.31 -5.66 29.78
C ASP A 47 -6.19 -4.48 29.37
N SER A 48 -5.79 -3.28 29.77
CA SER A 48 -6.29 -2.07 29.17
C SER A 48 -5.92 -2.19 27.71
N GLN A 49 -6.88 -2.59 26.85
CA GLN A 49 -6.67 -2.70 25.41
C GLN A 49 -5.93 -1.44 24.97
N GLN A 50 -4.69 -1.62 24.55
CA GLN A 50 -3.83 -0.51 24.18
C GLN A 50 -4.46 0.19 22.98
N VAL A 51 -5.08 1.34 23.23
CA VAL A 51 -5.85 2.08 22.24
C VAL A 51 -4.89 2.65 21.20
N GLY A 52 -5.12 2.34 19.93
CA GLY A 52 -4.27 2.74 18.82
C GLY A 52 -4.79 3.93 18.00
N ILE A 53 -3.93 4.39 17.09
CA ILE A 53 -4.26 5.31 16.01
C ILE A 53 -3.96 4.59 14.69
N THR A 54 -4.96 4.52 13.81
CA THR A 54 -4.78 4.01 12.45
C THR A 54 -4.68 5.17 11.47
N VAL A 55 -3.62 5.20 10.66
CA VAL A 55 -3.37 6.24 9.66
C VAL A 55 -3.45 5.64 8.26
N PHE A 56 -4.46 6.02 7.50
CA PHE A 56 -4.49 5.78 6.05
C PHE A 56 -3.55 6.79 5.39
N SER A 57 -2.56 6.29 4.66
CA SER A 57 -1.48 7.10 4.10
C SER A 57 -1.06 6.56 2.74
N GLY A 58 -0.58 7.44 1.87
CA GLY A 58 0.19 7.06 0.69
C GLY A 58 1.68 7.32 0.86
N GLY A 59 2.32 7.59 -0.28
CA GLY A 59 3.76 7.82 -0.44
C GLY A 59 4.31 9.09 0.21
N THR A 60 5.10 9.85 -0.56
CA THR A 60 6.11 10.76 0.01
C THR A 60 5.53 11.93 0.82
N ALA A 61 4.33 12.42 0.49
CA ALA A 61 3.73 13.59 1.17
C ALA A 61 3.60 13.36 2.68
N ALA A 62 3.08 12.20 3.07
CA ALA A 62 2.88 11.83 4.46
C ALA A 62 4.18 11.56 5.22
N ASN A 63 5.35 11.52 4.56
CA ASN A 63 6.64 11.33 5.23
C ASN A 63 7.05 12.57 6.04
N SER A 64 6.47 13.74 5.74
CA SER A 64 6.66 14.94 6.55
C SER A 64 5.96 14.85 7.90
N LEU A 65 4.94 14.00 8.04
CA LEU A 65 4.12 13.88 9.26
C LEU A 65 4.49 12.70 10.17
N VAL A 66 5.47 11.87 9.79
CA VAL A 66 5.83 10.67 10.57
C VAL A 66 6.34 11.03 11.96
N ASP A 67 7.27 12.00 12.01
CA ASP A 67 7.88 12.46 13.25
C ASP A 67 6.83 13.08 14.17
N LEU A 68 5.87 13.82 13.59
CA LEU A 68 4.71 14.36 14.29
C LEU A 68 3.85 13.26 14.91
N PHE A 69 3.48 12.22 14.14
CA PHE A 69 2.65 11.13 14.68
C PHE A 69 3.38 10.37 15.79
N ASN A 70 4.69 10.15 15.66
CA ASN A 70 5.50 9.55 16.73
C ASN A 70 5.47 10.41 18.00
N LYS A 71 5.65 11.74 17.88
CA LYS A 71 5.56 12.69 19.01
C LYS A 71 4.18 12.69 19.69
N ILE A 72 3.10 12.36 18.98
CA ILE A 72 1.75 12.24 19.55
C ILE A 72 1.56 10.89 20.26
N VAL A 73 1.99 9.80 19.63
CA VAL A 73 1.69 8.43 20.06
C VAL A 73 2.60 7.95 21.17
N GLU A 74 3.90 8.23 21.09
CA GLU A 74 4.92 7.70 22.01
C GLU A 74 4.66 8.13 23.48
N PRO A 75 4.39 9.42 23.80
CA PRO A 75 4.08 9.82 25.17
C PRO A 75 2.78 9.21 25.70
N ARG A 76 1.83 8.92 24.80
CA ARG A 76 0.53 8.32 25.12
C ARG A 76 0.59 6.79 25.22
N LYS A 77 1.76 6.18 24.94
CA LYS A 77 1.95 4.72 24.86
C LYS A 77 0.89 4.04 23.99
N ARG A 78 0.47 4.70 22.93
CA ARG A 78 -0.53 4.17 21.99
C ARG A 78 0.16 3.34 20.91
N HIS A 79 -0.63 2.51 20.23
CA HIS A 79 -0.17 1.80 19.03
C HIS A 79 -0.41 2.67 17.79
N LEU A 80 0.47 2.60 16.80
CA LEU A 80 0.33 3.35 15.54
C LEU A 80 0.36 2.40 14.35
N SER A 81 -0.69 2.39 13.55
CA SER A 81 -0.78 1.51 12.37
C SER A 81 -0.93 2.33 11.11
N TYR A 82 0.07 2.28 10.22
CA TYR A 82 0.00 2.88 8.89
C TYR A 82 -0.59 1.89 7.89
N VAL A 83 -1.69 2.26 7.23
CA VAL A 83 -2.29 1.49 6.14
C VAL A 83 -1.84 2.09 4.81
N ILE A 84 -1.12 1.32 4.00
CA ILE A 84 -0.47 1.76 2.77
C ILE A 84 -1.03 0.99 1.57
N PRO A 85 -1.49 1.66 0.48
CA PRO A 85 -1.94 0.98 -0.73
C PRO A 85 -0.79 0.26 -1.44
N ILE A 86 -1.11 -0.72 -2.29
CA ILE A 86 -0.13 -1.53 -3.05
C ILE A 86 -0.30 -1.44 -4.58
N SER A 87 -1.06 -0.46 -5.05
CA SER A 87 -1.49 -0.31 -6.45
C SER A 87 -0.51 0.46 -7.34
N ASP A 88 0.55 1.03 -6.77
CA ASP A 88 1.45 1.91 -7.50
C ASP A 88 2.24 1.18 -8.60
N ASN A 89 2.07 1.61 -9.85
CA ASN A 89 2.75 1.04 -11.00
C ASN A 89 3.79 2.00 -11.63
N GLY A 90 4.24 3.01 -10.89
CA GLY A 90 5.32 3.90 -11.30
C GLY A 90 6.70 3.56 -10.74
N GLY A 91 7.72 4.26 -11.22
CA GLY A 91 9.05 4.36 -10.64
C GLY A 91 9.86 3.09 -10.78
N SER A 92 10.82 2.95 -9.87
CA SER A 92 11.60 1.73 -9.71
C SER A 92 10.78 0.51 -9.30
N SER A 93 9.53 0.68 -8.87
CA SER A 93 8.61 -0.43 -8.63
C SER A 93 8.05 -1.02 -9.92
N SER A 94 7.85 -0.21 -10.97
CA SER A 94 7.33 -0.68 -12.26
C SER A 94 8.20 -1.77 -12.91
N GLU A 95 9.52 -1.57 -12.90
CA GLU A 95 10.47 -2.50 -13.51
C GLU A 95 10.59 -3.81 -12.71
N LEU A 96 10.53 -3.75 -11.37
CA LEU A 96 10.43 -4.94 -10.52
C LEU A 96 9.13 -5.72 -10.77
N ILE A 97 8.01 -5.02 -10.91
CA ILE A 97 6.71 -5.64 -11.20
C ILE A 97 6.73 -6.28 -12.59
N ARG A 98 7.24 -5.58 -13.62
CA ARG A 98 7.37 -6.12 -14.98
C ARG A 98 8.20 -7.40 -14.99
N PHE A 99 9.33 -7.38 -14.30
CA PHE A 99 10.31 -8.45 -14.44
C PHE A 99 10.07 -9.63 -13.51
N VAL A 100 9.62 -9.39 -12.28
CA VAL A 100 9.49 -10.41 -11.23
C VAL A 100 8.03 -10.64 -10.82
N GLY A 101 7.13 -9.71 -11.14
CA GLY A 101 5.75 -9.70 -10.69
C GLY A 101 5.62 -9.32 -9.21
N GLY A 102 4.42 -8.97 -8.79
CA GLY A 102 4.13 -8.70 -7.38
C GLY A 102 3.46 -7.39 -7.07
N PRO A 103 3.16 -7.15 -5.78
CA PRO A 103 2.63 -5.87 -5.34
C PRO A 103 3.68 -4.78 -5.48
N SER A 104 3.23 -3.54 -5.57
CA SER A 104 4.12 -2.40 -5.39
C SER A 104 4.57 -2.29 -3.95
N VAL A 105 5.86 -1.97 -3.76
CA VAL A 105 6.49 -1.87 -2.43
C VAL A 105 7.06 -0.49 -2.16
N GLY A 106 6.95 0.46 -3.10
CA GLY A 106 7.57 1.78 -3.04
C GLY A 106 7.17 2.59 -1.80
N ASP A 107 5.86 2.72 -1.58
CA ASP A 107 5.31 3.48 -0.44
C ASP A 107 5.57 2.78 0.89
N ILE A 108 5.46 1.45 0.92
CA ILE A 108 5.78 0.61 2.09
C ILE A 108 7.25 0.80 2.49
N ARG A 109 8.18 0.67 1.52
CA ARG A 109 9.60 0.95 1.73
C ARG A 109 9.78 2.34 2.29
N SER A 110 9.19 3.35 1.65
CA SER A 110 9.37 4.74 2.05
C SER A 110 8.93 4.97 3.50
N ARG A 111 7.82 4.34 3.93
CA ARG A 111 7.33 4.43 5.30
C ARG A 111 8.25 3.72 6.29
N LEU A 112 8.66 2.49 6.00
CA LEU A 112 9.55 1.70 6.86
C LEU A 112 10.87 2.42 7.07
N VAL A 113 11.47 2.92 6.00
CA VAL A 113 12.74 3.64 6.05
C VAL A 113 12.62 4.94 6.84
N ARG A 114 11.50 5.66 6.73
CA ARG A 114 11.28 6.88 7.54
C ARG A 114 11.16 6.58 9.04
N LEU A 115 10.63 5.41 9.40
CA LEU A 115 10.46 4.94 10.77
C LEU A 115 11.74 4.38 11.43
N ILE A 116 12.86 4.31 10.70
CA ILE A 116 14.16 3.92 11.28
C ILE A 116 14.53 4.93 12.40
N PRO A 117 14.89 4.49 13.62
CA PRO A 117 15.23 5.41 14.70
C PRO A 117 16.45 6.29 14.37
N ASN A 118 16.29 7.62 14.44
CA ASN A 118 17.35 8.58 14.07
C ASN A 118 18.52 8.67 15.09
N ASN A 119 18.29 8.28 16.35
CA ASN A 119 19.19 8.63 17.47
C ASN A 119 19.92 7.43 18.08
N GLN A 120 20.05 6.30 17.36
CA GLN A 120 20.51 5.04 17.99
C GLN A 120 21.95 4.62 17.66
N SER A 121 22.45 4.81 16.43
CA SER A 121 23.83 4.44 16.07
C SER A 121 24.22 4.82 14.63
N ASP A 122 25.52 4.84 14.34
CA ASP A 122 26.05 4.92 12.95
C ASP A 122 25.48 3.81 12.06
N GLU A 123 25.21 2.63 12.62
CA GLU A 123 24.59 1.52 11.91
C GLU A 123 23.17 1.85 11.43
N MET A 124 22.34 2.53 12.24
CA MET A 124 20.98 2.90 11.83
C MET A 124 21.01 3.93 10.68
N THR A 125 21.93 4.89 10.75
CA THR A 125 22.15 5.86 9.68
C THR A 125 22.63 5.18 8.39
N ALA A 126 23.53 4.20 8.50
CA ALA A 126 23.98 3.41 7.35
C ALA A 126 22.86 2.57 6.74
N LEU A 127 22.03 1.90 7.57
CA LEU A 127 20.86 1.15 7.09
C LEU A 127 19.84 2.05 6.40
N ARG A 128 19.55 3.23 6.97
CA ARG A 128 18.72 4.25 6.32
C ARG A 128 19.29 4.61 4.95
N THR A 129 20.57 4.96 4.89
CA THR A 129 21.27 5.32 3.66
C THR A 129 21.16 4.20 2.61
N LEU A 130 21.42 2.95 3.00
CA LEU A 130 21.33 1.79 2.12
C LEU A 130 19.93 1.61 1.52
N PHE A 131 18.88 1.69 2.33
CA PHE A 131 17.51 1.45 1.86
C PHE A 131 16.85 2.66 1.16
N GLU A 132 17.37 3.87 1.38
CA GLU A 132 17.04 5.06 0.60
C GLU A 132 17.76 5.09 -0.76
N TYR A 133 18.93 4.46 -0.85
CA TYR A 133 19.79 4.49 -2.03
C TYR A 133 19.06 4.06 -3.31
N ARG A 134 19.29 4.86 -4.35
CA ARG A 134 18.87 4.61 -5.73
C ARG A 134 20.11 4.48 -6.58
N LEU A 135 20.11 3.50 -7.48
CA LEU A 135 21.17 3.33 -8.44
C LEU A 135 21.23 4.52 -9.42
N PRO A 136 22.40 4.78 -10.04
CA PRO A 136 22.54 5.79 -11.08
C PRO A 136 21.52 5.68 -12.22
N ALA A 137 21.28 6.77 -12.94
CA ALA A 137 20.42 6.78 -14.11
C ALA A 137 21.07 6.05 -15.31
N ASP A 138 22.39 6.14 -15.44
CA ASP A 138 23.11 5.40 -16.49
C ASP A 138 23.01 3.89 -16.27
N LYS A 139 22.70 3.17 -17.34
CA LYS A 139 22.36 1.75 -17.28
C LYS A 139 23.55 0.86 -16.92
N GLU A 140 24.72 1.15 -17.46
CA GLU A 140 25.93 0.35 -17.23
C GLU A 140 26.53 0.67 -15.85
N GLU A 141 26.51 1.94 -15.45
CA GLU A 141 26.90 2.37 -14.11
C GLU A 141 25.98 1.76 -13.04
N ALA A 142 24.65 1.80 -13.25
CA ALA A 142 23.68 1.20 -12.35
C ALA A 142 23.89 -0.31 -12.18
N ARG A 143 24.16 -1.01 -13.28
CA ARG A 143 24.48 -2.45 -13.26
C ARG A 143 25.77 -2.72 -12.47
N THR A 144 26.80 -1.92 -12.68
CA THR A 144 28.09 -2.06 -11.98
C THR A 144 27.91 -1.84 -10.48
N LYS A 145 27.23 -0.75 -10.08
CA LYS A 145 26.92 -0.44 -8.68
C LYS A 145 26.06 -1.52 -8.02
N TRP A 146 25.10 -2.11 -8.73
CA TRP A 146 24.33 -3.25 -8.23
C TRP A 146 25.24 -4.45 -7.90
N LEU A 147 26.19 -4.78 -8.78
CA LEU A 147 27.13 -5.89 -8.56
C LEU A 147 28.05 -5.62 -7.36
N GLU A 148 28.60 -4.41 -7.23
CA GLU A 148 29.41 -4.00 -6.07
C GLU A 148 28.64 -4.18 -4.74
N ILE A 149 27.35 -3.83 -4.71
CA ILE A 149 26.49 -4.03 -3.54
C ILE A 149 26.33 -5.53 -3.24
N ILE A 150 26.01 -6.34 -4.25
CA ILE A 150 25.82 -7.78 -4.11
C ILE A 150 27.09 -8.50 -3.66
N GLU A 151 28.25 -8.07 -4.14
CA GLU A 151 29.58 -8.63 -3.84
C GLU A 151 30.15 -8.15 -2.48
N SER A 152 29.48 -7.18 -1.83
CA SER A 152 29.91 -6.52 -0.58
C SER A 152 31.13 -5.60 -0.72
N ASP A 153 31.39 -5.09 -1.90
CA ASP A 153 32.50 -4.16 -2.18
C ASP A 153 32.06 -2.68 -2.12
N SER A 154 30.75 -2.43 -2.09
CA SER A 154 30.19 -1.07 -2.02
C SER A 154 30.39 -0.41 -0.65
N ASP A 155 30.70 0.89 -0.66
CA ASP A 155 30.84 1.72 0.54
C ASP A 155 29.57 1.81 1.40
N LEU A 156 28.40 1.54 0.81
CA LEU A 156 27.12 1.50 1.54
C LEU A 156 27.08 0.46 2.68
N TRP A 157 28.01 -0.50 2.69
CA TRP A 157 28.14 -1.50 3.74
C TRP A 157 28.95 -1.02 4.96
N HIS A 158 29.63 0.13 4.85
CA HIS A 158 30.33 0.71 5.99
C HIS A 158 29.36 0.95 7.15
N PHE A 159 29.82 0.67 8.37
CA PHE A 159 29.05 0.79 9.63
C PHE A 159 27.86 -0.18 9.77
N ILE A 160 27.59 -1.06 8.80
CA ILE A 160 26.60 -2.14 8.96
C ILE A 160 27.30 -3.37 9.54
N SER A 161 26.79 -3.90 10.65
CA SER A 161 27.36 -5.09 11.29
C SER A 161 27.32 -6.31 10.37
N SER A 162 28.31 -7.20 10.53
CA SER A 162 28.44 -8.41 9.73
C SER A 162 27.15 -9.25 9.68
N PRO A 163 26.45 -9.55 10.80
CA PRO A 163 25.22 -10.34 10.74
C PRO A 163 24.11 -9.70 9.91
N LYS A 164 23.91 -8.38 10.02
CA LYS A 164 22.91 -7.65 9.23
C LYS A 164 23.30 -7.59 7.77
N ARG A 165 24.57 -7.31 7.48
CA ARG A 165 25.10 -7.28 6.11
C ARG A 165 24.88 -8.61 5.40
N GLU A 166 25.27 -9.73 6.00
CA GLU A 166 25.09 -11.05 5.40
C GLU A 166 23.61 -11.41 5.20
N LEU A 167 22.74 -11.06 6.16
CA LEU A 167 21.29 -11.25 6.03
C LEU A 167 20.71 -10.42 4.88
N ILE A 168 21.04 -9.13 4.80
CA ILE A 168 20.55 -8.24 3.73
C ILE A 168 21.05 -8.73 2.38
N ARG A 169 22.33 -9.08 2.27
CA ARG A 169 22.93 -9.61 1.04
C ARG A 169 22.30 -10.91 0.60
N SER A 170 21.96 -11.83 1.51
CA SER A 170 21.29 -13.08 1.16
C SER A 170 19.94 -12.83 0.48
N VAL A 171 19.18 -11.87 1.00
CA VAL A 171 17.90 -11.43 0.41
C VAL A 171 18.11 -10.78 -0.96
N LEU A 172 19.07 -9.86 -1.10
CA LEU A 172 19.36 -9.21 -2.37
C LEU A 172 19.85 -10.21 -3.43
N ASN A 173 20.65 -11.21 -3.02
CA ASN A 173 21.08 -12.31 -3.89
C ASN A 173 19.92 -13.19 -4.35
N THR A 174 18.91 -13.40 -3.50
CA THR A 174 17.69 -14.11 -3.90
C THR A 174 16.99 -13.38 -5.05
N LEU A 175 16.85 -12.05 -4.96
CA LEU A 175 16.32 -11.26 -6.07
C LEU A 175 17.23 -11.31 -7.29
N ASN A 176 18.55 -11.17 -7.12
CA ASN A 176 19.51 -11.19 -8.22
C ASN A 176 19.40 -12.50 -9.03
N LEU A 177 19.32 -13.64 -8.33
CA LEU A 177 19.12 -14.94 -8.97
C LEU A 177 17.82 -14.98 -9.78
N GLU A 178 16.73 -14.45 -9.24
CA GLU A 178 15.44 -14.37 -9.91
C GLU A 178 15.47 -13.45 -11.15
N ILE A 179 16.22 -12.35 -11.10
CA ILE A 179 16.46 -11.49 -12.26
C ILE A 179 17.27 -12.26 -13.33
N VAL A 180 18.34 -12.94 -12.96
CA VAL A 180 19.15 -13.70 -13.92
C VAL A 180 18.34 -14.82 -14.59
N LYS A 181 17.54 -15.58 -13.83
CA LYS A 181 16.68 -16.65 -14.38
C LYS A 181 15.65 -16.15 -15.40
N ARG A 182 15.10 -14.95 -15.18
CA ARG A 182 14.07 -14.35 -16.05
C ARG A 182 14.65 -13.54 -17.21
N THR A 183 15.96 -13.26 -17.19
CA THR A 183 16.63 -12.53 -18.27
C THR A 183 16.52 -13.26 -19.61
N ARG A 184 16.16 -12.50 -20.66
CA ARG A 184 16.12 -12.95 -22.05
C ARG A 184 16.95 -11.99 -22.93
N PRO A 185 17.41 -12.42 -24.11
CA PRO A 185 18.10 -11.53 -25.05
C PRO A 185 17.24 -10.31 -25.45
N SER A 186 15.93 -10.52 -25.59
CA SER A 186 14.91 -9.51 -25.92
C SER A 186 14.55 -8.59 -24.75
N GLY A 187 14.76 -9.02 -23.49
CA GLY A 187 14.35 -8.30 -22.30
C GLY A 187 15.31 -8.52 -21.12
N LYS A 188 16.19 -7.54 -20.89
CA LYS A 188 17.05 -7.47 -19.68
C LYS A 188 16.39 -6.59 -18.63
N TYR A 189 16.65 -6.87 -17.37
CA TYR A 189 16.27 -5.98 -16.28
C TYR A 189 17.06 -4.66 -16.37
N ASN A 190 16.35 -3.55 -16.22
CA ASN A 190 16.95 -2.22 -16.16
C ASN A 190 17.21 -1.81 -14.71
N PHE A 191 18.47 -1.61 -14.36
CA PHE A 191 18.87 -1.20 -13.01
C PHE A 191 18.83 0.32 -12.79
N SER A 192 18.66 1.12 -13.86
CA SER A 192 18.61 2.57 -13.78
C SER A 192 17.60 3.05 -12.74
N GLU A 193 18.06 3.90 -11.81
CA GLU A 193 17.25 4.50 -10.73
C GLU A 193 16.55 3.50 -9.79
N ALA A 194 16.90 2.21 -9.87
CA ALA A 194 16.30 1.18 -9.04
C ALA A 194 16.62 1.43 -7.57
N SER A 195 15.62 1.27 -6.70
CA SER A 195 15.79 1.48 -5.26
C SER A 195 16.22 0.19 -4.58
N ILE A 196 17.33 0.25 -3.84
CA ILE A 196 17.84 -0.90 -3.08
C ILE A 196 16.82 -1.38 -2.04
N GLY A 197 16.08 -0.48 -1.39
CA GLY A 197 14.99 -0.88 -0.49
C GLY A 197 13.83 -1.60 -1.18
N ASN A 198 13.48 -1.21 -2.41
CA ASN A 198 12.42 -1.90 -3.18
C ASN A 198 12.90 -3.29 -3.59
N MET A 199 14.17 -3.39 -4.01
CA MET A 199 14.83 -4.64 -4.34
C MET A 199 14.90 -5.56 -3.12
N PHE A 200 15.25 -5.04 -1.94
CA PHE A 200 15.26 -5.81 -0.70
C PHE A 200 13.85 -6.34 -0.35
N LEU A 201 12.82 -5.50 -0.32
CA LEU A 201 11.46 -5.96 0.00
C LEU A 201 10.95 -6.99 -1.01
N THR A 202 11.23 -6.79 -2.29
CA THR A 202 10.84 -7.74 -3.34
C THR A 202 11.58 -9.07 -3.18
N GLY A 203 12.89 -9.04 -2.92
CA GLY A 203 13.69 -10.22 -2.62
C GLY A 203 13.23 -10.95 -1.36
N ALA A 204 12.92 -10.20 -0.30
CA ALA A 204 12.47 -10.77 0.98
C ALA A 204 11.10 -11.43 0.84
N ARG A 205 10.21 -10.86 0.03
CA ARG A 205 8.91 -11.46 -0.30
C ARG A 205 9.09 -12.76 -1.08
N ILE A 206 9.99 -12.81 -2.06
CA ILE A 206 10.28 -14.05 -2.80
C ILE A 206 10.87 -15.10 -1.86
N PHE A 207 11.85 -14.70 -1.05
CA PHE A 207 12.55 -15.56 -0.10
C PHE A 207 11.58 -16.20 0.90
N SER A 208 10.62 -15.43 1.43
CA SER A 208 9.66 -15.88 2.44
C SER A 208 8.32 -16.37 1.88
N GLY A 209 8.02 -16.09 0.61
CA GLY A 209 6.69 -16.28 0.01
C GLY A 209 5.61 -15.36 0.57
N SER A 210 5.96 -14.26 1.27
CA SER A 210 4.99 -13.42 1.99
C SER A 210 5.43 -11.95 2.05
N LEU A 211 4.56 -11.03 1.58
CA LEU A 211 4.81 -9.59 1.69
C LEU A 211 4.89 -9.14 3.15
N GLU A 212 4.02 -9.65 4.02
CA GLU A 212 4.04 -9.29 5.44
C GLU A 212 5.33 -9.74 6.14
N SER A 213 5.83 -10.92 5.79
CA SER A 213 7.10 -11.41 6.31
C SER A 213 8.28 -10.58 5.81
N ALA A 214 8.21 -10.08 4.57
CA ALA A 214 9.20 -9.15 4.03
C ALA A 214 9.22 -7.81 4.79
N ILE A 215 8.05 -7.24 5.05
CA ILE A 215 7.88 -6.02 5.85
C ILE A 215 8.43 -6.25 7.25
N TYR A 216 8.03 -7.35 7.90
CA TYR A 216 8.51 -7.72 9.24
C TYR A 216 10.04 -7.86 9.29
N LEU A 217 10.64 -8.51 8.29
CA LEU A 217 12.08 -8.67 8.20
C LEU A 217 12.81 -7.32 8.11
N LEU A 218 12.33 -6.40 7.26
CA LEU A 218 12.92 -5.06 7.16
C LEU A 218 12.75 -4.29 8.48
N SER A 219 11.56 -4.33 9.09
CA SER A 219 11.30 -3.70 10.38
C SER A 219 12.25 -4.19 11.47
N MET A 220 12.51 -5.50 11.53
CA MET A 220 13.44 -6.08 12.50
C MET A 220 14.90 -5.65 12.24
N ILE A 221 15.37 -5.70 10.99
CA ILE A 221 16.74 -5.32 10.62
C ILE A 221 17.02 -3.86 11.01
N CYS A 222 16.04 -3.00 10.78
CA CYS A 222 16.11 -1.57 11.04
C CYS A 222 15.66 -1.16 12.45
N SER A 223 15.39 -2.11 13.34
CA SER A 223 14.96 -1.85 14.72
C SER A 223 13.76 -0.88 14.82
N ILE A 224 12.81 -0.98 13.89
CA ILE A 224 11.58 -0.17 13.92
C ILE A 224 10.82 -0.51 15.22
N PRO A 225 10.32 0.49 15.97
CA PRO A 225 9.65 0.23 17.24
C PRO A 225 8.43 -0.67 17.12
N ARG A 226 8.25 -1.62 18.05
CA ARG A 226 7.16 -2.61 18.02
C ARG A 226 5.75 -2.01 18.19
N TRP A 227 5.65 -0.77 18.65
CA TRP A 227 4.39 -0.05 18.77
C TRP A 227 3.96 0.64 17.46
N VAL A 228 4.72 0.46 16.38
CA VAL A 228 4.39 0.95 15.03
C VAL A 228 4.30 -0.22 14.05
N ASP A 229 3.19 -0.30 13.34
CA ASP A 229 2.99 -1.22 12.22
C ASP A 229 2.89 -0.48 10.89
N VAL A 230 3.46 -1.09 9.83
CA VAL A 230 3.24 -0.70 8.44
C VAL A 230 2.50 -1.84 7.75
N LEU A 231 1.23 -1.62 7.45
CA LEU A 231 0.30 -2.62 6.95
C LEU A 231 0.00 -2.36 5.48
N PRO A 232 0.23 -3.34 4.58
CA PRO A 232 -0.26 -3.22 3.21
C PRO A 232 -1.79 -3.35 3.24
N ALA A 233 -2.48 -2.47 2.52
CA ALA A 233 -3.94 -2.44 2.47
C ALA A 233 -4.53 -3.75 1.95
N ILE A 234 -3.82 -4.43 1.05
CA ILE A 234 -4.10 -5.78 0.56
C ILE A 234 -2.87 -6.64 0.86
N ASN A 235 -3.07 -7.79 1.51
CA ASN A 235 -2.01 -8.78 1.64
C ASN A 235 -2.03 -9.71 0.41
N SER A 236 -1.13 -9.46 -0.56
CA SER A 236 -1.00 -10.30 -1.74
C SER A 236 0.42 -10.35 -2.25
N ASN A 237 0.77 -11.49 -2.87
CA ASN A 237 2.00 -11.64 -3.66
C ASN A 237 1.78 -11.30 -5.14
N HIS A 238 0.59 -10.86 -5.53
CA HIS A 238 0.24 -10.50 -6.91
C HIS A 238 0.03 -9.01 -7.07
N THR A 239 0.25 -8.53 -8.29
CA THR A 239 -0.01 -7.14 -8.66
C THR A 239 -1.50 -6.86 -8.66
N HIS A 240 -1.89 -5.74 -8.07
CA HIS A 240 -3.25 -5.23 -8.07
C HIS A 240 -3.23 -3.87 -8.74
N HIS A 241 -4.03 -3.69 -9.79
CA HIS A 241 -4.11 -2.44 -10.50
C HIS A 241 -5.42 -1.73 -10.18
N ILE A 242 -5.42 -0.42 -10.32
CA ILE A 242 -6.60 0.42 -10.12
C ILE A 242 -7.05 1.02 -11.45
N SER A 243 -8.33 1.32 -11.57
CA SER A 243 -8.91 2.12 -12.65
C SER A 243 -9.89 3.12 -12.07
N ALA A 244 -10.06 4.24 -12.78
CA ALA A 244 -10.99 5.29 -12.42
C ALA A 244 -11.90 5.66 -13.59
N SER A 245 -13.15 5.98 -13.32
CA SER A 245 -14.05 6.65 -14.27
C SER A 245 -14.09 8.13 -13.96
N LEU A 246 -14.12 8.96 -15.00
CA LEU A 246 -14.35 10.39 -14.91
C LEU A 246 -15.83 10.71 -15.10
N GLU A 247 -16.26 11.91 -14.67
CA GLU A 247 -17.65 12.39 -14.82
C GLU A 247 -18.11 12.49 -16.29
N ASP A 248 -17.18 12.60 -17.24
CA ASP A 248 -17.47 12.62 -18.68
C ASP A 248 -17.62 11.20 -19.30
N GLY A 249 -17.46 10.15 -18.48
CA GLY A 249 -17.54 8.75 -18.89
C GLY A 249 -16.21 8.12 -19.33
N THR A 250 -15.12 8.90 -19.40
CA THR A 250 -13.77 8.40 -19.71
C THR A 250 -13.29 7.43 -18.61
N VAL A 251 -12.62 6.35 -19.00
CA VAL A 251 -12.01 5.39 -18.05
C VAL A 251 -10.50 5.43 -18.18
N LEU A 252 -9.84 5.61 -17.05
CA LEU A 252 -8.39 5.60 -16.90
C LEU A 252 -7.96 4.30 -16.24
N THR A 253 -6.91 3.66 -16.78
CA THR A 253 -6.41 2.39 -16.27
C THR A 253 -4.95 2.47 -15.85
N GLY A 254 -4.68 2.02 -14.62
CA GLY A 254 -3.37 2.09 -13.97
C GLY A 254 -3.23 3.35 -13.14
N GLN A 255 -2.53 3.25 -12.01
CA GLN A 255 -2.32 4.38 -11.10
C GLN A 255 -1.64 5.56 -11.81
N MET A 256 -0.63 5.27 -12.65
CA MET A 256 0.08 6.28 -13.44
C MET A 256 -0.84 7.13 -14.33
N ALA A 257 -1.79 6.51 -15.04
CA ALA A 257 -2.73 7.25 -15.90
C ALA A 257 -3.68 8.16 -15.11
N ILE A 258 -3.87 7.87 -13.82
CA ILE A 258 -4.73 8.65 -12.92
C ILE A 258 -3.93 9.81 -12.31
N SER A 259 -2.70 9.57 -11.85
CA SER A 259 -1.88 10.57 -11.17
C SER A 259 -1.08 11.49 -12.10
N HIS A 260 -0.75 11.01 -13.30
CA HIS A 260 0.01 11.72 -14.32
C HIS A 260 -0.66 11.51 -15.68
N PRO A 261 -1.82 12.13 -15.92
CA PRO A 261 -2.51 11.97 -17.18
C PRO A 261 -1.67 12.58 -18.31
N SER A 262 -1.51 11.83 -19.38
CA SER A 262 -0.85 12.26 -20.62
C SER A 262 -1.78 11.96 -21.78
N ALA A 263 -1.67 12.73 -22.87
CA ALA A 263 -2.35 12.39 -24.12
C ALA A 263 -2.03 10.93 -24.49
N PRO A 264 -3.02 10.13 -24.94
CA PRO A 264 -2.79 8.75 -25.30
C PRO A 264 -1.82 8.68 -26.49
N THR A 265 -0.53 8.52 -26.21
CA THR A 265 0.45 8.14 -27.20
C THR A 265 0.12 6.73 -27.63
N ALA A 266 0.02 6.50 -28.95
CA ALA A 266 -0.19 5.18 -29.51
C ALA A 266 0.84 4.21 -28.87
N PRO A 267 0.40 3.06 -28.34
CA PRO A 267 1.35 2.08 -27.85
C PRO A 267 2.28 1.69 -29.01
N ASP A 268 3.59 1.72 -28.77
CA ASP A 268 4.55 1.01 -29.62
C ASP A 268 4.24 -0.49 -29.47
N LEU A 269 3.31 -0.98 -30.30
CA LEU A 269 2.87 -2.37 -30.35
C LEU A 269 3.98 -3.32 -30.86
N ASP A 270 5.09 -2.77 -31.33
CA ASP A 270 6.16 -3.52 -32.01
C ASP A 270 7.25 -4.08 -31.07
N LYS A 271 7.14 -3.85 -29.75
CA LYS A 271 8.00 -4.53 -28.76
C LYS A 271 7.19 -5.53 -27.96
N GLU A 272 6.97 -6.70 -28.57
CA GLU A 272 6.59 -7.91 -27.82
C GLU A 272 7.70 -8.21 -26.81
N ASP A 273 7.47 -7.84 -25.55
CA ASP A 273 8.29 -8.30 -24.45
C ASP A 273 7.82 -9.72 -24.10
N ASP A 274 8.62 -10.72 -24.48
CA ASP A 274 8.41 -12.15 -24.18
C ASP A 274 8.16 -12.43 -22.68
N ALA A 275 8.49 -11.48 -21.80
CA ALA A 275 8.23 -11.57 -20.37
C ALA A 275 6.77 -11.28 -19.98
N SER A 276 5.94 -10.74 -20.88
CA SER A 276 4.56 -10.38 -20.61
C SER A 276 3.59 -11.53 -20.85
N LEU A 277 2.61 -11.70 -19.94
CA LEU A 277 1.54 -12.70 -20.09
C LEU A 277 0.68 -12.36 -21.31
N PRO A 278 0.31 -13.33 -22.19
CA PRO A 278 -0.60 -13.11 -23.31
C PRO A 278 -1.91 -12.41 -22.87
N ASP A 279 -2.45 -11.55 -23.73
CA ASP A 279 -3.74 -10.83 -23.54
C ASP A 279 -3.87 -9.84 -22.36
N ALA A 280 -2.83 -9.63 -21.55
CA ALA A 280 -2.80 -8.54 -20.57
C ALA A 280 -2.89 -7.14 -21.23
N LEU A 281 -3.49 -6.19 -20.52
CA LEU A 281 -3.78 -4.85 -21.03
C LEU A 281 -2.48 -4.07 -21.35
N ALA A 282 -2.39 -3.51 -22.56
CA ALA A 282 -1.19 -2.83 -23.05
C ALA A 282 -0.78 -1.62 -22.18
N GLU A 283 -1.76 -0.87 -21.67
CA GLU A 283 -1.54 0.26 -20.76
C GLU A 283 -0.82 -0.15 -19.46
N LEU A 284 -1.01 -1.39 -19.00
CA LEU A 284 -0.37 -1.92 -17.78
C LEU A 284 1.04 -2.50 -18.04
N ARG A 285 1.42 -2.68 -19.30
CA ARG A 285 2.73 -3.26 -19.70
C ARG A 285 3.82 -2.22 -19.95
N ARG A 286 3.49 -0.92 -19.99
CA ARG A 286 4.46 0.15 -20.31
C ARG A 286 5.56 0.26 -19.25
N GLN A 287 6.82 0.37 -19.70
CA GLN A 287 7.97 0.66 -18.85
C GLN A 287 7.95 2.14 -18.46
N ASN A 288 7.30 2.45 -17.35
CA ASN A 288 7.20 3.82 -16.84
C ASN A 288 8.41 4.12 -15.93
N ILE A 289 9.63 4.08 -16.49
CA ILE A 289 10.88 4.30 -15.74
C ILE A 289 11.29 5.77 -15.75
N GLU A 290 11.11 6.48 -16.87
CA GLU A 290 11.43 7.91 -16.98
C GLU A 290 10.26 8.77 -16.50
N PHE A 291 10.46 9.47 -15.39
CA PHE A 291 9.52 10.45 -14.83
C PHE A 291 10.03 11.86 -15.12
N SER A 292 9.26 12.66 -15.86
CA SER A 292 9.44 14.10 -15.90
C SER A 292 8.21 14.76 -15.30
N LYS A 293 8.39 15.43 -14.14
CA LYS A 293 7.31 16.15 -13.44
C LYS A 293 6.85 17.43 -14.16
N ASP A 294 7.55 17.81 -15.24
CA ASP A 294 7.46 19.12 -15.87
C ASP A 294 6.51 19.15 -17.11
N GLU A 295 6.05 18.01 -17.61
CA GLU A 295 5.19 17.89 -18.82
C GLU A 295 3.83 17.22 -18.53
N GLU A 296 3.24 17.47 -17.37
CA GLU A 296 2.06 16.75 -16.90
C GLU A 296 0.82 17.65 -16.85
N GLU A 297 -0.26 17.24 -17.52
CA GLU A 297 -1.55 17.94 -17.57
C GLU A 297 -2.46 17.55 -16.38
N ASP A 298 -3.53 18.33 -16.17
CA ASP A 298 -4.60 17.96 -15.24
C ASP A 298 -5.65 17.08 -15.94
N LEU A 299 -6.43 16.32 -15.16
CA LEU A 299 -7.54 15.55 -15.71
C LEU A 299 -8.59 16.43 -16.40
N SER A 300 -9.14 15.95 -17.51
CA SER A 300 -10.19 16.64 -18.29
C SER A 300 -11.49 16.82 -17.52
N ALA A 301 -11.79 15.89 -16.61
CA ALA A 301 -12.99 15.86 -15.78
C ALA A 301 -12.66 15.25 -14.41
N ARG A 302 -13.52 15.49 -13.42
CA ARG A 302 -13.33 14.96 -12.06
C ARG A 302 -13.44 13.44 -12.09
N ILE A 303 -12.66 12.78 -11.24
CA ILE A 303 -12.85 11.35 -10.98
C ILE A 303 -14.19 11.15 -10.28
N GLU A 304 -15.02 10.32 -10.88
CA GLU A 304 -16.29 9.90 -10.32
C GLU A 304 -16.09 8.73 -9.35
N ARG A 305 -15.34 7.70 -9.76
CA ARG A 305 -15.21 6.43 -9.03
C ARG A 305 -13.87 5.76 -9.30
N LEU A 306 -13.35 5.01 -8.32
CA LEU A 306 -12.15 4.19 -8.43
C LEU A 306 -12.42 2.74 -8.02
N TRP A 307 -11.82 1.77 -8.70
CA TRP A 307 -11.94 0.34 -8.38
C TRP A 307 -10.67 -0.44 -8.74
N TYR A 308 -10.53 -1.65 -8.17
CA TYR A 308 -9.46 -2.57 -8.52
C TYR A 308 -9.80 -3.37 -9.78
N ILE A 309 -8.80 -3.62 -10.61
CA ILE A 309 -8.89 -4.46 -11.80
C ILE A 309 -7.80 -5.55 -11.79
N ASN A 310 -8.03 -6.63 -12.53
CA ASN A 310 -6.97 -7.59 -12.86
C ASN A 310 -6.16 -7.14 -14.09
N LEU A 311 -5.18 -7.95 -14.49
CA LEU A 311 -4.32 -7.69 -15.66
C LEU A 311 -5.07 -7.59 -17.00
N TYR A 312 -6.33 -8.05 -17.07
CA TYR A 312 -7.17 -8.03 -18.26
C TYR A 312 -8.17 -6.87 -18.26
N GLY A 313 -8.08 -5.95 -17.29
CA GLY A 313 -8.97 -4.78 -17.20
C GLY A 313 -10.33 -5.07 -16.54
N HIS A 314 -10.61 -6.31 -16.11
CA HIS A 314 -11.87 -6.63 -15.44
C HIS A 314 -11.87 -6.13 -13.99
N GLU A 315 -12.97 -5.49 -13.56
CA GLU A 315 -13.17 -5.10 -12.16
C GLU A 315 -13.12 -6.34 -11.26
N ILE A 316 -12.28 -6.28 -10.23
CA ILE A 316 -12.12 -7.31 -9.20
C ILE A 316 -12.46 -6.77 -7.82
N THR A 317 -12.76 -7.69 -6.91
CA THR A 317 -12.91 -7.38 -5.49
C THR A 317 -11.69 -7.90 -4.74
N ALA A 318 -10.72 -7.02 -4.51
CA ALA A 318 -9.58 -7.32 -3.65
C ALA A 318 -10.04 -7.27 -2.18
N ASN A 319 -9.61 -8.24 -1.36
CA ASN A 319 -9.93 -8.23 0.07
C ASN A 319 -8.94 -7.32 0.82
N ALA A 320 -9.46 -6.53 1.77
CA ALA A 320 -8.62 -5.84 2.73
C ALA A 320 -7.77 -6.84 3.52
N ASN A 321 -6.55 -6.45 3.85
CA ASN A 321 -5.70 -7.20 4.77
C ASN A 321 -6.41 -7.34 6.13
N PRO A 322 -6.60 -8.57 6.66
CA PRO A 322 -7.21 -8.77 7.98
C PRO A 322 -6.55 -7.94 9.10
N LYS A 323 -5.23 -7.75 9.06
CA LYS A 323 -4.51 -6.93 10.04
C LYS A 323 -4.92 -5.45 10.02
N VAL A 324 -5.40 -4.94 8.89
CA VAL A 324 -5.96 -3.58 8.79
C VAL A 324 -7.28 -3.52 9.56
N ILE A 325 -8.11 -4.56 9.47
CA ILE A 325 -9.37 -4.64 10.22
C ILE A 325 -9.07 -4.77 11.72
N ASP A 326 -8.10 -5.61 12.10
CA ASP A 326 -7.67 -5.76 13.50
C ASP A 326 -7.10 -4.44 14.05
N ALA A 327 -6.37 -3.67 13.25
CA ALA A 327 -5.84 -2.37 13.64
C ALA A 327 -6.98 -1.35 13.86
N LEU A 328 -7.99 -1.34 12.99
CA LEU A 328 -9.18 -0.50 13.15
C LEU A 328 -9.97 -0.88 14.41
N GLU A 329 -10.12 -2.17 14.70
CA GLU A 329 -10.81 -2.67 15.91
C GLU A 329 -10.09 -2.29 17.21
N LYS A 330 -8.77 -2.05 17.15
CA LYS A 330 -7.94 -1.65 18.29
C LYS A 330 -7.68 -0.15 18.34
N SER A 331 -8.26 0.65 17.46
CA SER A 331 -8.00 2.09 17.36
C SER A 331 -9.19 2.93 17.81
N ASP A 332 -8.97 4.01 18.57
CA ASP A 332 -10.04 5.00 18.84
C ASP A 332 -10.02 6.17 17.85
N THR A 333 -8.95 6.28 17.06
CA THR A 333 -8.69 7.39 16.15
C THR A 333 -8.24 6.85 14.81
N VAL A 334 -8.88 7.34 13.75
CA VAL A 334 -8.50 7.12 12.36
C VAL A 334 -8.09 8.45 11.75
N ILE A 335 -6.96 8.48 11.06
CA ILE A 335 -6.45 9.64 10.34
C ILE A 335 -6.36 9.31 8.86
N TYR A 336 -7.01 10.10 8.02
CA TYR A 336 -6.74 10.16 6.59
C TYR A 336 -5.67 11.23 6.40
N SER A 337 -4.42 10.79 6.24
CA SER A 337 -3.25 11.67 6.15
C SER A 337 -3.22 12.42 4.82
N ILE A 338 -2.34 13.44 4.73
CA ILE A 338 -2.03 14.09 3.45
C ILE A 338 -1.47 13.07 2.43
N GLY A 339 -1.82 13.28 1.16
CA GLY A 339 -1.47 12.42 0.04
C GLY A 339 -2.54 12.49 -1.04
N SER A 340 -2.25 11.98 -2.22
CA SER A 340 -3.18 12.07 -3.34
C SER A 340 -4.50 11.36 -3.02
N LEU A 341 -5.63 12.02 -3.23
CA LEU A 341 -6.93 11.52 -2.76
C LEU A 341 -7.24 10.13 -3.35
N TYR A 342 -7.24 10.02 -4.67
CA TYR A 342 -7.62 8.85 -5.44
C TYR A 342 -6.51 7.81 -5.59
N THR A 343 -5.24 8.19 -5.59
CA THR A 343 -4.14 7.21 -5.75
C THR A 343 -3.43 6.82 -4.46
N SER A 344 -3.70 7.51 -3.34
CA SER A 344 -3.17 7.14 -2.01
C SER A 344 -4.24 6.71 -1.00
N LEU A 345 -5.30 7.50 -0.82
CA LEU A 345 -6.27 7.25 0.25
C LEU A 345 -7.39 6.30 -0.19
N ILE A 346 -8.10 6.66 -1.26
CA ILE A 346 -9.26 5.92 -1.77
C ILE A 346 -8.97 4.44 -2.09
N PRO A 347 -7.79 4.03 -2.61
CA PRO A 347 -7.52 2.62 -2.88
C PRO A 347 -7.57 1.75 -1.62
N SER A 348 -7.22 2.31 -0.46
CA SER A 348 -7.33 1.60 0.82
C SER A 348 -8.77 1.58 1.37
N LEU A 349 -9.56 2.62 1.07
CA LEU A 349 -10.92 2.80 1.59
C LEU A 349 -11.99 2.05 0.79
N VAL A 350 -11.76 1.84 -0.50
CA VAL A 350 -12.65 1.07 -1.39
C VAL A 350 -12.53 -0.44 -1.19
N LEU A 351 -11.70 -0.89 -0.26
CA LEU A 351 -11.59 -2.31 0.05
C LEU A 351 -12.78 -2.77 0.90
N PRO A 352 -13.35 -3.97 0.62
CA PRO A 352 -14.41 -4.54 1.42
C PRO A 352 -14.04 -4.57 2.90
N LYS A 353 -15.06 -4.41 3.75
CA LYS A 353 -14.98 -4.36 5.22
C LYS A 353 -14.35 -3.09 5.82
N VAL A 354 -13.51 -2.34 5.10
CA VAL A 354 -12.91 -1.09 5.63
C VAL A 354 -14.00 -0.08 5.96
N GLY A 355 -14.89 0.22 5.00
CA GLY A 355 -16.03 1.11 5.24
C GLY A 355 -16.98 0.61 6.35
N ASN A 356 -17.16 -0.71 6.49
CA ASN A 356 -18.00 -1.27 7.56
C ASN A 356 -17.35 -1.06 8.94
N ALA A 357 -16.06 -1.38 9.07
CA ALA A 357 -15.28 -1.17 10.29
C ALA A 357 -15.36 0.31 10.72
N LEU A 358 -15.09 1.24 9.80
CA LEU A 358 -15.17 2.68 10.08
C LEU A 358 -16.57 3.11 10.54
N ALA A 359 -17.64 2.58 9.94
CA ALA A 359 -19.01 2.96 10.27
C ALA A 359 -19.56 2.31 11.55
N GLU A 360 -19.17 1.09 11.86
CA GLU A 360 -19.80 0.24 12.89
C GLU A 360 -19.01 0.21 14.20
N TYR A 361 -17.69 0.40 14.17
CA TYR A 361 -16.85 0.44 15.38
C TYR A 361 -17.09 1.74 16.15
N ARG A 362 -18.01 1.69 17.11
CA ARG A 362 -18.42 2.83 17.94
C ARG A 362 -17.31 3.38 18.83
N HIS A 363 -16.26 2.60 19.09
CA HIS A 363 -15.10 3.03 19.86
C HIS A 363 -14.14 3.92 19.04
N ILE A 364 -14.24 3.94 17.70
CA ILE A 364 -13.55 4.93 16.86
C ILE A 364 -14.26 6.28 17.03
N ARG A 365 -13.78 7.07 17.99
CA ARG A 365 -14.32 8.39 18.34
C ARG A 365 -13.98 9.42 17.27
N ASN A 366 -12.77 9.35 16.74
CA ASN A 366 -12.19 10.36 15.86
C ASN A 366 -11.87 9.77 14.49
N LYS A 367 -12.33 10.43 13.43
CA LYS A 367 -12.04 10.16 12.02
C LYS A 367 -11.65 11.47 11.36
N ILE A 368 -10.36 11.72 11.28
CA ILE A 368 -9.76 13.02 11.01
C ILE A 368 -9.23 13.02 9.58
N LEU A 369 -9.75 13.91 8.73
CA LEU A 369 -9.14 14.19 7.44
C LEU A 369 -8.14 15.34 7.60
N ILE A 370 -6.87 15.10 7.30
CA ILE A 370 -5.87 16.16 7.14
C ILE A 370 -5.87 16.54 5.66
N LEU A 371 -6.39 17.72 5.34
CA LEU A 371 -6.57 18.17 3.96
C LEU A 371 -5.21 18.44 3.30
N ASN A 372 -5.08 18.13 2.01
CA ASN A 372 -3.88 18.46 1.26
C ASN A 372 -3.64 19.98 1.24
N SER A 373 -2.37 20.37 1.25
CA SER A 373 -1.97 21.78 1.23
C SER A 373 -1.99 22.40 -0.16
N THR A 374 -2.00 21.56 -1.20
CA THR A 374 -2.19 21.93 -2.60
C THR A 374 -3.11 20.91 -3.26
N LEU A 375 -3.85 21.33 -4.28
CA LEU A 375 -4.52 20.41 -5.19
C LEU A 375 -3.48 19.59 -5.97
N ASP A 376 -3.86 18.37 -6.32
CA ASP A 376 -3.10 17.47 -7.18
C ASP A 376 -3.82 17.32 -8.53
N ARG A 377 -3.15 16.69 -9.50
CA ARG A 377 -3.65 16.55 -10.88
C ARG A 377 -4.92 15.69 -10.97
N GLU A 378 -5.09 14.79 -10.01
CA GLU A 378 -6.27 13.91 -9.90
C GLU A 378 -7.46 14.59 -9.20
N THR A 379 -7.29 15.82 -8.69
CA THR A 379 -8.35 16.62 -8.06
C THR A 379 -8.77 17.84 -8.89
N GLY A 380 -8.43 17.85 -10.18
CA GLY A 380 -8.89 18.80 -11.21
C GLY A 380 -10.27 18.47 -11.81
N PRO A 381 -10.68 19.10 -12.93
CA PRO A 381 -9.91 20.03 -13.78
C PRO A 381 -9.71 21.41 -13.13
N PRO A 382 -8.75 22.25 -13.60
CA PRO A 382 -8.54 23.61 -13.09
C PRO A 382 -9.76 24.53 -13.15
N SER A 383 -10.66 24.28 -14.10
CA SER A 383 -11.91 25.00 -14.26
C SER A 383 -12.93 24.68 -13.16
N ASN A 384 -12.81 23.51 -12.52
CA ASN A 384 -13.73 23.04 -11.48
C ASN A 384 -13.01 22.11 -10.47
N PRO A 385 -12.01 22.60 -9.72
CA PRO A 385 -11.21 21.76 -8.83
C PRO A 385 -12.03 21.29 -7.62
N LEU A 386 -11.66 20.14 -7.04
CA LEU A 386 -12.33 19.61 -5.87
C LEU A 386 -12.17 20.54 -4.66
N THR A 387 -13.27 20.72 -3.93
CA THR A 387 -13.30 21.43 -2.64
C THR A 387 -13.06 20.47 -1.48
N ALA A 388 -12.85 20.98 -0.27
CA ALA A 388 -12.78 20.17 0.94
C ALA A 388 -14.05 19.32 1.18
N VAL A 389 -15.22 19.81 0.74
CA VAL A 389 -16.48 19.04 0.78
C VAL A 389 -16.42 17.87 -0.20
N ASP A 390 -15.82 18.05 -1.38
CA ASP A 390 -15.70 16.99 -2.37
C ASP A 390 -14.74 15.89 -1.92
N PHE A 391 -13.65 16.23 -1.22
CA PHE A 391 -12.76 15.25 -0.56
C PHE A 391 -13.53 14.38 0.43
N VAL A 392 -14.37 15.00 1.27
CA VAL A 392 -15.24 14.27 2.21
C VAL A 392 -16.21 13.36 1.45
N LYS A 393 -16.87 13.86 0.41
CA LYS A 393 -17.81 13.07 -0.40
C LYS A 393 -17.13 11.87 -1.05
N ALA A 394 -15.92 12.03 -1.56
CA ALA A 394 -15.13 10.95 -2.14
C ALA A 394 -14.81 9.85 -1.12
N ILE A 395 -14.36 10.23 0.09
CA ILE A 395 -14.11 9.28 1.19
C ILE A 395 -15.39 8.52 1.57
N VAL A 396 -16.51 9.23 1.73
CA VAL A 396 -17.80 8.63 2.07
C VAL A 396 -18.24 7.65 0.98
N ARG A 397 -18.19 8.06 -0.29
CA ARG A 397 -18.51 7.22 -1.44
C ARG A 397 -17.66 5.95 -1.47
N ALA A 398 -16.35 6.07 -1.35
CA ALA A 398 -15.45 4.91 -1.35
C ALA A 398 -15.78 3.90 -0.25
N CYS A 399 -16.12 4.38 0.94
CA CYS A 399 -16.50 3.52 2.05
C CYS A 399 -17.92 2.92 1.91
N GLU A 400 -18.88 3.64 1.30
CA GLU A 400 -20.26 3.19 1.18
C GLU A 400 -20.51 2.27 -0.02
N GLU A 401 -19.88 2.52 -1.17
CA GLU A 401 -20.13 1.74 -2.40
C GLU A 401 -19.92 0.23 -2.20
N ARG A 402 -18.98 -0.13 -1.33
CA ARG A 402 -18.61 -1.52 -1.03
C ARG A 402 -19.33 -2.10 0.19
N ARG A 403 -20.09 -1.28 0.92
CA ARG A 403 -20.93 -1.72 2.04
C ARG A 403 -22.22 -2.36 1.57
N THR A 404 -22.72 -2.00 0.40
CA THR A 404 -23.99 -2.52 -0.15
C THR A 404 -23.85 -4.01 -0.45
N PRO A 405 -24.44 -4.91 0.36
CA PRO A 405 -24.34 -6.33 0.15
C PRO A 405 -25.42 -6.73 -0.86
N LYS A 406 -25.15 -6.46 -2.14
CA LYS A 406 -25.83 -7.18 -3.22
C LYS A 406 -24.77 -7.68 -4.18
N ALA A 407 -24.14 -8.77 -3.76
CA ALA A 407 -23.84 -9.83 -4.71
C ALA A 407 -25.17 -10.24 -5.36
N LYS A 408 -25.49 -9.70 -6.53
CA LYS A 408 -26.50 -10.25 -7.42
C LYS A 408 -25.99 -10.10 -8.84
N ASP A 409 -25.50 -11.22 -9.35
CA ASP A 409 -25.35 -11.55 -10.76
C ASP A 409 -24.48 -10.61 -11.60
N TYR A 410 -23.44 -11.19 -12.20
CA TYR A 410 -22.83 -10.66 -13.42
C TYR A 410 -23.96 -10.36 -14.42
N GLY A 411 -24.37 -9.09 -14.55
CA GLY A 411 -25.45 -8.65 -15.44
C GLY A 411 -26.57 -7.82 -14.83
N SER A 412 -26.64 -7.62 -13.50
CA SER A 412 -27.58 -6.64 -12.94
C SER A 412 -27.07 -5.20 -13.16
N LYS A 413 -27.96 -4.29 -13.58
CA LYS A 413 -27.62 -2.86 -13.70
C LYS A 413 -27.13 -2.37 -12.33
N LYS A 414 -25.90 -1.86 -12.25
CA LYS A 414 -25.38 -1.18 -11.06
C LYS A 414 -26.38 -0.08 -10.68
N GLU A 415 -26.99 -0.19 -9.50
CA GLU A 415 -27.73 0.93 -8.91
C GLU A 415 -26.73 2.08 -8.72
N GLU A 416 -27.09 3.26 -9.21
CA GLU A 416 -26.27 4.47 -9.08
C GLU A 416 -26.08 4.82 -7.60
N TYR A 417 -24.85 5.17 -7.20
CA TYR A 417 -24.57 5.55 -5.82
C TYR A 417 -25.27 6.87 -5.49
N VAL A 418 -26.04 6.89 -4.41
CA VAL A 418 -26.72 8.09 -3.91
C VAL A 418 -26.05 8.56 -2.62
N PHE A 419 -25.47 9.75 -2.65
CA PHE A 419 -24.87 10.39 -1.49
C PHE A 419 -25.92 10.72 -0.42
N ARG A 420 -25.60 10.39 0.84
CA ARG A 420 -26.47 10.58 2.00
C ARG A 420 -25.75 11.40 3.06
N GLU A 421 -26.28 12.58 3.38
CA GLU A 421 -25.62 13.49 4.32
C GLU A 421 -25.53 12.90 5.73
N GLU A 422 -26.51 12.09 6.13
CA GLU A 422 -26.56 11.42 7.42
C GLU A 422 -25.47 10.36 7.62
N THR A 423 -24.81 9.92 6.55
CA THR A 423 -23.72 8.92 6.62
C THR A 423 -22.36 9.57 6.79
N VAL A 424 -22.22 10.87 6.52
CA VAL A 424 -20.93 11.59 6.53
C VAL A 424 -20.17 11.41 7.85
N LYS A 425 -20.85 11.64 9.00
CA LYS A 425 -20.24 11.50 10.34
C LYS A 425 -19.72 10.09 10.65
N LYS A 426 -20.21 9.06 9.94
CA LYS A 426 -19.72 7.69 10.10
C LYS A 426 -18.31 7.53 9.57
N TYR A 427 -17.89 8.37 8.62
CA TYR A 427 -16.62 8.26 7.91
C TYR A 427 -15.68 9.42 8.19
N VAL A 428 -16.18 10.65 8.36
CA VAL A 428 -15.37 11.83 8.67
C VAL A 428 -16.05 12.63 9.78
N THR A 429 -15.30 12.92 10.83
CA THR A 429 -15.77 13.66 12.02
C THR A 429 -15.11 15.03 12.15
N HIS A 430 -13.84 15.10 11.74
CA HIS A 430 -13.02 16.30 11.84
C HIS A 430 -12.29 16.51 10.51
N LEU A 431 -12.13 17.78 10.14
CA LEU A 431 -11.31 18.20 9.01
C LEU A 431 -10.27 19.20 9.52
N VAL A 432 -9.00 18.83 9.40
CA VAL A 432 -7.87 19.71 9.71
C VAL A 432 -7.37 20.29 8.40
N TYR A 433 -7.20 21.60 8.35
CA TYR A 433 -6.83 22.29 7.12
C TYR A 433 -5.94 23.50 7.38
N LEU A 434 -5.16 23.90 6.36
CA LEU A 434 -4.35 25.12 6.42
C LEU A 434 -5.21 26.37 6.34
N GLY A 435 -4.87 27.39 7.13
CA GLY A 435 -5.55 28.68 7.07
C GLY A 435 -5.65 29.27 5.66
N GLU A 436 -6.86 29.68 5.27
CA GLU A 436 -7.09 30.34 3.96
C GLU A 436 -6.27 31.63 3.84
N ASN A 437 -5.41 31.70 2.82
CA ASN A 437 -4.79 32.93 2.32
C ASN A 437 -5.07 32.98 0.80
N GLU A 438 -5.28 34.18 0.25
CA GLU A 438 -5.70 34.39 -1.16
C GLU A 438 -4.72 33.80 -2.21
N GLU A 439 -3.48 33.47 -1.81
CA GLU A 439 -2.44 32.89 -2.66
C GLU A 439 -2.30 31.34 -2.53
N MET A 440 -3.18 30.67 -1.79
CA MET A 440 -3.07 29.22 -1.55
C MET A 440 -3.70 28.39 -2.65
N LEU A 441 -2.95 27.38 -3.11
CA LEU A 441 -3.38 26.34 -4.05
C LEU A 441 -4.15 25.19 -3.35
N SER A 442 -4.54 25.36 -2.09
CA SER A 442 -5.23 24.34 -1.30
C SER A 442 -6.70 24.20 -1.71
N PRO A 443 -7.33 23.03 -1.47
CA PRO A 443 -8.75 22.86 -1.74
C PRO A 443 -9.59 23.85 -0.93
N LYS A 444 -10.57 24.50 -1.57
CA LYS A 444 -11.44 25.50 -0.92
C LYS A 444 -12.22 24.90 0.25
N VAL A 445 -12.22 25.58 1.41
CA VAL A 445 -12.85 25.07 2.64
C VAL A 445 -14.18 25.78 2.93
N ASN A 446 -15.28 25.20 2.45
CA ASN A 446 -16.61 25.70 2.81
C ASN A 446 -17.03 25.23 4.22
N ARG A 447 -16.57 25.96 5.25
CA ARG A 447 -16.85 25.63 6.67
C ARG A 447 -18.34 25.45 6.97
N ARG A 448 -19.19 26.35 6.49
CA ARG A 448 -20.64 26.31 6.75
C ARG A 448 -21.27 25.02 6.23
N GLU A 449 -20.86 24.58 5.05
CA GLU A 449 -21.34 23.33 4.46
C GLU A 449 -20.78 22.11 5.19
N LEU A 450 -19.49 22.10 5.53
CA LEU A 450 -18.88 21.02 6.31
C LEU A 450 -19.52 20.87 7.70
N GLU A 451 -19.78 21.99 8.40
CA GLU A 451 -20.46 22.00 9.70
C GLU A 451 -21.92 21.53 9.59
N ARG A 452 -22.61 21.86 8.49
CA ARG A 452 -23.96 21.34 8.20
C ARG A 452 -23.95 19.82 7.99
N LEU A 453 -22.92 19.27 7.34
CA LEU A 453 -22.66 17.83 7.25
C LEU A 453 -22.16 17.24 8.58
N GLY A 454 -21.96 18.10 9.59
CA GLY A 454 -21.61 17.71 10.94
C GLY A 454 -20.13 17.48 11.19
N ILE A 455 -19.26 17.99 10.32
CA ILE A 455 -17.81 17.91 10.42
C ILE A 455 -17.30 19.11 11.20
N LYS A 456 -16.48 18.85 12.23
CA LYS A 456 -15.78 19.90 12.96
C LYS A 456 -14.53 20.32 12.19
N CYS A 457 -14.46 21.59 11.80
CA CYS A 457 -13.32 22.12 11.05
C CYS A 457 -12.30 22.73 12.02
N VAL A 458 -11.05 22.26 11.97
CA VAL A 458 -9.93 22.75 12.79
C VAL A 458 -8.88 23.36 11.88
N LYS A 459 -8.53 24.62 12.11
CA LYS A 459 -7.49 25.32 11.35
C LYS A 459 -6.13 25.04 11.98
N ALA A 460 -5.15 24.70 11.17
CA ALA A 460 -3.73 24.60 11.54
C ALA A 460 -2.91 25.66 10.80
N GLY A 461 -1.77 26.05 11.38
CA GLY A 461 -0.85 27.02 10.80
C GLY A 461 -0.04 26.49 9.62
N THR A 462 0.51 27.44 8.88
CA THR A 462 1.46 27.20 7.80
C THR A 462 2.89 27.25 8.33
N GLY A 463 3.76 26.38 7.83
CA GLY A 463 5.17 26.39 8.17
C GLY A 463 5.84 27.74 7.89
N LYS A 464 6.85 28.09 8.71
CA LYS A 464 7.65 29.29 8.50
C LYS A 464 8.59 29.10 7.31
N VAL A 465 8.76 30.15 6.50
CA VAL A 465 9.77 30.15 5.44
C VAL A 465 11.15 30.12 6.08
N VAL A 466 11.85 29.00 5.96
CA VAL A 466 13.27 28.86 6.31
C VAL A 466 14.05 28.80 5.01
N ASP A 467 15.08 29.64 4.88
CA ASP A 467 15.99 29.72 3.73
C ASP A 467 15.37 30.07 2.35
N GLY A 468 14.34 30.92 2.31
CA GLY A 468 13.83 31.49 1.06
C GLY A 468 13.20 30.50 0.07
N LYS A 469 13.04 29.22 0.44
CA LYS A 469 12.35 28.21 -0.37
C LYS A 469 10.84 28.35 -0.22
N LEU A 470 10.17 28.73 -1.31
CA LEU A 470 8.70 28.83 -1.42
C LEU A 470 7.97 27.54 -0.99
N GLU A 471 8.58 26.36 -1.12
CA GLU A 471 8.00 25.07 -0.73
C GLU A 471 7.60 24.97 0.76
N ALA A 472 8.29 25.69 1.65
CA ALA A 472 7.96 25.69 3.08
C ALA A 472 6.63 26.41 3.38
N LYS A 473 6.23 27.36 2.52
CA LYS A 473 5.00 28.16 2.68
C LYS A 473 3.72 27.31 2.53
N TYR A 474 3.80 26.19 1.83
CA TYR A 474 2.66 25.31 1.53
C TYR A 474 2.70 24.01 2.33
N ARG A 475 3.37 23.98 3.48
CA ARG A 475 3.37 22.83 4.40
C ARG A 475 2.71 23.21 5.73
N TYR A 476 2.16 22.22 6.42
CA TYR A 476 1.70 22.39 7.79
C TYR A 476 2.86 22.77 8.70
N ASP A 477 2.63 23.75 9.57
CA ASP A 477 3.50 23.93 10.72
C ASP A 477 3.36 22.71 11.63
N GLU A 478 4.47 22.05 11.93
CA GLU A 478 4.47 20.77 12.63
C GLU A 478 3.90 20.91 14.04
N GLU A 479 4.24 21.98 14.76
CA GLU A 479 3.80 22.18 16.15
C GLU A 479 2.32 22.61 16.19
N GLU A 480 1.87 23.49 15.29
CA GLU A 480 0.45 23.85 15.24
C GLU A 480 -0.45 22.67 14.81
N LEU A 481 -0.01 21.87 13.83
CA LEU A 481 -0.73 20.66 13.43
C LEU A 481 -0.77 19.63 14.57
N LYS A 482 0.33 19.47 15.30
CA LYS A 482 0.39 18.60 16.47
C LYS A 482 -0.63 19.05 17.52
N VAL A 483 -0.63 20.33 17.89
CA VAL A 483 -1.59 20.88 18.87
C VAL A 483 -3.03 20.67 18.42
N ALA A 484 -3.33 20.89 17.13
CA ALA A 484 -4.66 20.65 16.57
C ALA A 484 -5.09 19.18 16.69
N LEU A 485 -4.19 18.23 16.37
CA LEU A 485 -4.47 16.80 16.46
C LEU A 485 -4.59 16.33 17.91
N GLU A 486 -3.71 16.78 18.81
CA GLU A 486 -3.79 16.47 20.24
C GLU A 486 -5.11 16.97 20.85
N GLY A 487 -5.53 18.19 20.49
CA GLY A 487 -6.82 18.75 20.93
C GLY A 487 -8.04 17.96 20.45
N ILE A 488 -7.95 17.24 19.33
CA ILE A 488 -9.02 16.34 18.85
C ILE A 488 -8.93 14.97 19.55
N ILE A 489 -7.73 14.42 19.70
CA ILE A 489 -7.48 13.08 20.26
C ILE A 489 -7.82 13.01 21.75
N ASP A 490 -7.54 14.09 22.48
CA ASP A 490 -7.70 14.17 23.93
C ASP A 490 -9.09 14.71 24.35
N ALA A 491 -9.92 15.15 23.39
CA ALA A 491 -11.33 15.49 23.60
C ALA A 491 -12.21 14.23 23.74
#